data_AF-A0A1W9SF50-F1
#
_entry.id   AF-A0A1W9SF50-F1
#
_cell.length_a   1.000
_cell.length_b   1.000
_cell.length_c   1.000
_cell.angle_alpha   90.00
_cell.angle_beta   90.00
_cell.angle_gamma   90.00
#
_symmetry.space_group_name_H-M   'P 1'
#
loop_
_entity.id
_entity.type
_entity.pdbx_description
1 polymer ?
#
loop_
_entity_poly.entity_id
_entity_poly.type
_entity_poly.pdbx_seq_one_letter_code
_entity_poly.pdbx_strand_id
1 'polypeptide(L)'
;MILIQVPGFGEITLKNIVFDFNGTMAVQGKLIDGVRERLTRLAENLKVYVLTADTFGKAAKELEGLPCKLHILSGGNEDAQKESYVQKLGAESCCAFGNGNNDKKMLRAAKVGIAVIEGEGCSSQAVLSSDIIVKSILNGLDMLLDPNRLKATTRF
;
A
#
# COMPACT_ATOMS: atom_id res chain seq x y z
N MET A 1 -0.39 10.67 11.98
CA MET A 1 0.91 10.54 11.30
C MET A 1 1.68 9.43 12.01
N ILE A 2 2.56 8.70 11.33
CA ILE A 2 3.48 7.75 11.99
C ILE A 2 4.89 8.32 11.87
N LEU A 3 5.61 8.39 12.99
CA LEU A 3 6.98 8.86 13.07
C LEU A 3 7.84 7.81 13.79
N ILE A 4 8.89 7.33 13.15
CA ILE A 4 9.76 6.28 13.69
C ILE A 4 11.21 6.59 13.35
N GLN A 5 12.09 6.50 14.36
CA GLN A 5 13.53 6.46 14.15
C GLN A 5 14.00 5.02 14.00
N VAL A 6 14.54 4.69 12.83
CA VAL A 6 15.03 3.36 12.50
C VAL A 6 16.56 3.38 12.38
N PRO A 7 17.30 2.64 13.21
CA PRO A 7 18.75 2.50 13.09
C PRO A 7 19.15 2.04 11.68
N GLY A 8 20.15 2.66 11.08
CA GLY A 8 20.63 2.35 9.71
C GLY A 8 19.74 2.90 8.60
N PHE A 9 18.42 2.84 8.75
CA PHE A 9 17.44 3.26 7.73
C PHE A 9 17.09 4.75 7.77
N GLY A 10 17.21 5.38 8.95
CA GLY A 10 16.89 6.78 9.19
C GLY A 10 15.47 7.02 9.70
N GLU A 11 15.01 8.26 9.60
CA GLU A 11 13.67 8.65 10.01
C GLU A 11 12.62 8.23 8.96
N ILE A 12 11.52 7.66 9.45
CA ILE A 12 10.32 7.37 8.67
C ILE A 12 9.19 8.27 9.18
N THR A 13 8.69 9.16 8.32
CA THR A 13 7.58 10.09 8.62
C THR A 13 6.41 9.86 7.66
N LEU A 14 5.50 8.96 8.00
CA LEU A 14 4.37 8.59 7.16
C LEU A 14 3.15 9.47 7.43
N LYS A 15 2.58 10.02 6.35
CA LYS A 15 1.32 10.77 6.35
C LYS A 15 0.26 10.13 5.46
N ASN A 16 0.70 9.37 4.46
CA ASN A 16 -0.16 8.76 3.45
C ASN A 16 0.10 7.26 3.38
N ILE A 17 -0.97 6.48 3.21
CA ILE A 17 -0.88 5.08 2.79
C ILE A 17 -1.54 4.95 1.42
N VAL A 18 -0.87 4.28 0.50
CA VAL A 18 -1.31 4.10 -0.88
C VAL A 18 -1.36 2.62 -1.19
N PHE A 19 -2.50 2.15 -1.70
CA PHE A 19 -2.71 0.74 -2.01
C PHE A 19 -3.03 0.53 -3.48
N ASP A 20 -2.52 -0.54 -4.06
CA ASP A 20 -3.24 -1.26 -5.11
C ASP A 20 -4.43 -2.06 -4.52
N PHE A 21 -5.38 -2.48 -5.36
CA PHE A 21 -6.59 -3.19 -4.89
C PHE A 21 -6.50 -4.72 -5.00
N ASN A 22 -6.56 -5.30 -6.21
CA ASN A 22 -6.61 -6.76 -6.42
C ASN A 22 -5.21 -7.37 -6.32
N GLY A 23 -5.10 -8.51 -5.64
CA GLY A 23 -3.81 -9.10 -5.26
C GLY A 23 -3.15 -8.40 -4.07
N THR A 24 -3.68 -7.25 -3.63
CA THR A 24 -3.15 -6.47 -2.51
C THR A 24 -4.12 -6.47 -1.34
N MET A 25 -5.24 -5.75 -1.44
CA MET A 25 -6.26 -5.65 -0.38
C MET A 25 -7.44 -6.62 -0.58
N ALA A 26 -7.56 -7.14 -1.79
CA ALA A 26 -8.67 -7.94 -2.26
C ALA A 26 -8.16 -9.15 -3.04
N VAL A 27 -8.92 -10.24 -3.02
CA VAL A 27 -8.72 -11.41 -3.88
C VAL A 27 -9.95 -11.54 -4.78
N GLN A 28 -9.74 -11.63 -6.10
CA GLN A 28 -10.82 -11.68 -7.10
C GLN A 28 -11.86 -10.54 -6.99
N GLY A 29 -11.43 -9.37 -6.51
CA GLY A 29 -12.29 -8.19 -6.35
C GLY A 29 -13.14 -8.18 -5.09
N LYS A 30 -12.90 -9.08 -4.13
CA LYS A 30 -13.54 -9.06 -2.82
C LYS A 30 -12.52 -8.63 -1.76
N LEU A 31 -12.87 -7.65 -0.93
CA LEU A 31 -12.00 -7.18 0.14
C LEU A 31 -11.70 -8.32 1.13
N ILE A 32 -10.46 -8.43 1.57
CA ILE A 32 -10.05 -9.44 2.55
C ILE A 32 -10.65 -9.11 3.92
N ASP A 33 -11.19 -10.13 4.60
CA ASP A 33 -11.76 -9.99 5.94
C ASP A 33 -10.71 -9.45 6.92
N GLY A 34 -11.08 -8.43 7.71
CA GLY A 34 -10.17 -7.77 8.65
C GLY A 34 -9.45 -6.54 8.09
N VAL A 35 -9.52 -6.27 6.78
CA VAL A 35 -8.97 -5.04 6.18
C VAL A 35 -9.77 -3.82 6.60
N ARG A 36 -11.11 -3.93 6.62
CA ARG A 36 -12.05 -2.84 6.95
C ARG A 36 -11.74 -2.19 8.30
N GLU A 37 -11.58 -3.00 9.33
CA GLU A 37 -11.33 -2.58 10.72
C GLU A 37 -9.95 -1.93 10.85
N ARG A 38 -8.93 -2.50 10.20
CA ARG A 38 -7.56 -2.00 10.25
C ARG A 38 -7.39 -0.68 9.51
N LEU A 39 -7.98 -0.55 8.33
CA LEU A 39 -7.98 0.70 7.58
C LEU A 39 -8.65 1.82 8.38
N THR A 40 -9.77 1.53 9.02
CA THR A 40 -10.50 2.52 9.82
C THR A 40 -9.61 3.07 10.95
N ARG A 41 -8.90 2.19 11.66
CA ARG A 41 -7.95 2.58 12.70
C ARG A 41 -6.76 3.37 12.15
N LEU A 42 -6.20 2.94 11.02
CA LEU A 42 -5.07 3.65 10.39
C LEU A 42 -5.48 5.04 9.90
N ALA A 43 -6.72 5.19 9.43
CA ALA A 43 -7.26 6.45 8.91
C ALA A 43 -7.41 7.55 9.98
N GLU A 44 -7.42 7.20 11.27
CA GLU A 44 -7.36 8.16 12.38
C GLU A 44 -6.08 9.01 12.33
N ASN A 45 -5.01 8.44 11.76
CA ASN A 45 -3.68 9.04 11.77
C ASN A 45 -3.13 9.30 10.36
N LEU A 46 -3.61 8.60 9.34
CA LEU A 46 -3.03 8.60 8.00
C LEU A 46 -4.10 8.83 6.95
N LYS A 47 -3.73 9.47 5.84
CA LYS A 47 -4.61 9.58 4.67
C LYS A 47 -4.49 8.30 3.86
N VAL A 48 -5.61 7.63 3.61
CA VAL A 48 -5.66 6.36 2.86
C VAL A 48 -6.08 6.63 1.42
N TYR A 49 -5.32 6.07 0.47
CA TYR A 49 -5.59 6.15 -0.96
C TYR A 49 -5.56 4.76 -1.58
N VAL A 50 -6.49 4.48 -2.48
CA VAL A 50 -6.51 3.23 -3.27
C VAL A 50 -6.46 3.59 -4.75
N LEU A 51 -5.49 3.03 -5.47
CA LEU A 51 -5.25 3.25 -6.89
C LEU A 51 -5.55 1.97 -7.66
N THR A 52 -6.51 2.01 -8.59
CA THR A 52 -6.88 0.82 -9.36
C THR A 52 -7.53 1.21 -10.68
N ALA A 53 -7.48 0.32 -11.68
CA ALA A 53 -8.24 0.47 -12.91
C ALA A 53 -9.75 0.27 -12.70
N ASP A 54 -10.16 -0.44 -11.63
CA ASP A 54 -11.55 -0.80 -11.27
C ASP A 54 -12.46 -1.14 -12.46
N THR A 55 -11.97 -1.96 -13.39
CA THR A 55 -12.65 -2.25 -14.67
C THR A 55 -14.08 -2.76 -14.52
N PHE A 56 -14.41 -3.39 -13.39
CA PHE A 56 -15.72 -3.97 -13.10
C PHE A 56 -16.50 -3.25 -11.99
N GLY A 57 -16.00 -2.10 -11.49
CA GLY A 57 -16.65 -1.35 -10.40
C GLY A 57 -16.67 -2.06 -9.04
N LYS A 58 -15.90 -3.14 -8.89
CA LYS A 58 -15.86 -3.95 -7.66
C LYS A 58 -15.13 -3.20 -6.55
N ALA A 59 -14.05 -2.49 -6.87
CA ALA A 59 -13.29 -1.75 -5.87
C ALA A 59 -14.13 -0.61 -5.29
N ALA A 60 -14.81 0.17 -6.13
CA ALA A 60 -15.73 1.21 -5.68
C ALA A 60 -16.81 0.68 -4.72
N LYS A 61 -17.38 -0.49 -5.03
CA LYS A 61 -18.40 -1.13 -4.19
C LYS A 61 -17.83 -1.62 -2.85
N GLU A 62 -16.73 -2.35 -2.86
CA GLU A 62 -16.14 -2.92 -1.64
C GLU A 62 -15.60 -1.85 -0.70
N LEU A 63 -15.13 -0.73 -1.25
CA LEU A 63 -14.58 0.41 -0.50
C LEU A 63 -15.65 1.41 -0.06
N GLU A 64 -16.91 1.19 -0.40
CA GLU A 64 -18.00 2.05 0.03
C GLU A 64 -18.06 2.17 1.57
N GLY A 65 -18.20 3.41 2.05
CA GLY A 65 -18.24 3.75 3.46
C GLY A 65 -16.89 3.65 4.20
N LEU A 66 -15.79 3.28 3.53
CA LEU A 66 -14.47 3.26 4.15
C LEU A 66 -13.80 4.64 4.12
N PRO A 67 -12.96 4.98 5.12
CA PRO A 67 -12.27 6.25 5.20
C PRO A 67 -11.03 6.27 4.26
N CYS A 68 -11.26 6.05 2.97
CA CYS A 68 -10.23 6.05 1.94
C CYS A 68 -10.66 6.85 0.71
N LYS A 69 -9.67 7.37 -0.03
CA LYS A 69 -9.88 8.02 -1.32
C LYS A 69 -9.57 7.04 -2.45
N LEU A 70 -10.59 6.65 -3.19
CA LEU A 70 -10.42 5.86 -4.40
C LEU A 70 -10.02 6.75 -5.58
N HIS A 71 -8.97 6.36 -6.30
CA HIS A 71 -8.55 6.98 -7.54
C HIS A 71 -8.55 5.94 -8.66
N ILE A 72 -9.41 6.17 -9.65
CA ILE A 72 -9.50 5.32 -10.83
C ILE A 72 -8.45 5.74 -11.84
N LEU A 73 -7.61 4.79 -12.24
CA LEU A 73 -6.56 5.00 -13.23
C LEU A 73 -7.16 5.12 -14.63
N SER A 74 -6.51 5.93 -15.46
CA SER A 74 -6.78 5.91 -16.90
C SER A 74 -6.17 4.65 -17.53
N GLY A 75 -6.70 4.19 -18.66
CA GLY A 75 -6.18 3.00 -19.33
C GLY A 75 -4.72 3.16 -19.81
N GLY A 76 -3.92 2.12 -19.63
CA GLY A 76 -2.50 2.05 -20.05
C GLY A 76 -1.52 2.74 -19.10
N ASN A 77 -0.25 2.31 -19.08
CA ASN A 77 0.82 2.90 -18.25
C ASN A 77 0.47 3.04 -16.75
N GLU A 78 -0.25 2.07 -16.19
CA GLU A 78 -0.69 2.11 -14.78
C GLU A 78 0.48 2.29 -13.79
N ASP A 79 1.65 1.71 -14.10
CA ASP A 79 2.83 1.84 -13.25
C ASP A 79 3.34 3.27 -13.11
N ALA A 80 3.38 4.02 -14.22
CA ALA A 80 3.77 5.42 -14.24
C ALA A 80 2.70 6.32 -13.59
N GLN A 81 1.42 5.98 -13.76
CA GLN A 81 0.33 6.72 -13.12
C GLN A 81 0.37 6.57 -11.59
N LYS A 82 0.55 5.33 -11.09
CA LYS A 82 0.67 5.05 -9.65
C LYS A 82 1.90 5.73 -9.04
N GLU A 83 3.04 5.69 -9.73
CA GLU A 83 4.25 6.43 -9.34
C GLU A 83 4.01 7.94 -9.26
N SER A 84 3.44 8.53 -10.31
CA SER A 84 3.12 9.97 -10.34
C SER A 84 2.17 10.36 -9.21
N TYR A 85 1.22 9.49 -8.85
CA TYR A 85 0.32 9.73 -7.74
C TYR A 85 1.06 9.78 -6.40
N VAL A 86 1.94 8.82 -6.12
CA VAL A 86 2.78 8.81 -4.91
C VAL A 86 3.71 10.04 -4.86
N GLN A 87 4.30 10.42 -5.99
CA GLN A 87 5.14 11.63 -6.06
C GLN A 87 4.34 12.90 -5.72
N LYS A 88 3.12 13.04 -6.26
CA LYS A 88 2.22 14.18 -5.96
C LYS A 88 1.83 14.26 -4.48
N LEU A 89 1.75 13.12 -3.79
CA LEU A 89 1.47 13.07 -2.35
C LEU A 89 2.69 13.41 -1.48
N GLY A 90 3.89 13.47 -2.07
CA GLY A 90 5.16 13.54 -1.37
C GLY A 90 5.65 12.14 -1.01
N ALA A 91 6.46 11.56 -1.90
CA ALA A 91 6.86 10.16 -1.86
C ALA A 91 7.55 9.75 -0.55
N GLU A 92 8.40 10.61 -0.01
CA GLU A 92 9.08 10.45 1.30
C GLU A 92 8.12 10.37 2.50
N SER A 93 6.84 10.66 2.32
CA SER A 93 5.80 10.56 3.35
C SER A 93 4.77 9.46 3.10
N CYS A 94 5.01 8.62 2.10
CA CYS A 94 4.10 7.56 1.67
C CYS A 94 4.61 6.19 2.09
N CYS A 95 3.70 5.34 2.57
CA CYS A 95 3.87 3.90 2.57
C CYS A 95 2.97 3.31 1.49
N ALA A 96 3.55 2.53 0.57
CA ALA A 96 2.83 1.97 -0.57
C ALA A 96 2.73 0.45 -0.46
N PHE A 97 1.57 -0.11 -0.80
CA PHE A 97 1.31 -1.54 -0.85
C PHE A 97 0.91 -1.95 -2.26
N GLY A 98 1.49 -3.02 -2.76
CA GLY A 98 1.22 -3.51 -4.11
C GLY A 98 1.62 -4.96 -4.30
N ASN A 99 1.20 -5.52 -5.43
CA ASN A 99 1.36 -6.94 -5.74
C ASN A 99 1.84 -7.14 -7.19
N GLY A 100 1.26 -6.38 -8.12
CA GLY A 100 1.42 -6.57 -9.55
C GLY A 100 2.66 -5.87 -10.11
N ASN A 101 3.06 -6.25 -11.33
CA ASN A 101 4.15 -5.57 -12.06
C ASN A 101 3.82 -4.08 -12.34
N ASN A 102 2.53 -3.73 -12.36
CA ASN A 102 2.05 -2.35 -12.43
C ASN A 102 2.29 -1.55 -11.13
N ASP A 103 2.71 -2.17 -10.03
CA ASP A 103 2.96 -1.47 -8.76
C ASP A 103 4.44 -1.12 -8.54
N LYS A 104 5.35 -1.74 -9.30
CA LYS A 104 6.80 -1.68 -9.04
C LYS A 104 7.35 -0.26 -8.88
N LYS A 105 6.88 0.69 -9.70
CA LYS A 105 7.37 2.08 -9.66
C LYS A 105 6.81 2.83 -8.45
N MET A 106 5.55 2.63 -8.12
CA MET A 106 4.92 3.16 -6.91
C MET A 106 5.62 2.66 -5.64
N LEU A 107 5.89 1.35 -5.59
CA LEU A 107 6.60 0.71 -4.48
C LEU A 107 8.01 1.30 -4.31
N ARG A 108 8.76 1.41 -5.41
CA ARG A 108 10.12 1.98 -5.38
C ARG A 108 10.15 3.46 -4.98
N ALA A 109 9.15 4.22 -5.40
CA ALA A 109 9.12 5.66 -5.17
C ALA A 109 8.78 6.01 -3.72
N ALA A 110 7.94 5.21 -3.05
CA ALA A 110 7.48 5.48 -1.68
C ALA A 110 8.63 5.39 -0.65
N LYS A 111 8.47 6.08 0.49
CA LYS A 111 9.40 5.95 1.63
C LYS A 111 9.53 4.52 2.14
N VAL A 112 8.40 3.81 2.12
CA VAL A 112 8.30 2.39 2.47
C VAL A 112 7.42 1.72 1.44
N GLY A 113 8.01 0.96 0.53
CA GLY A 113 7.32 0.08 -0.40
C GLY A 113 7.14 -1.31 0.20
N ILE A 114 5.92 -1.84 0.21
CA ILE A 114 5.59 -3.16 0.72
C ILE A 114 4.96 -4.02 -0.38
N ALA A 115 5.65 -5.06 -0.80
CA ALA A 115 5.08 -6.09 -1.67
C ALA A 115 4.21 -7.05 -0.85
N VAL A 116 2.99 -7.29 -1.30
CA VAL A 116 2.01 -8.15 -0.63
C VAL A 116 1.80 -9.39 -1.48
N ILE A 117 2.09 -10.57 -0.95
CA ILE A 117 1.99 -11.82 -1.73
C ILE A 117 0.53 -12.22 -1.96
N GLU A 118 -0.26 -12.26 -0.88
CA GLU A 118 -1.67 -12.69 -0.88
C GLU A 118 -1.94 -14.01 -1.63
N GLY A 119 -3.21 -14.26 -1.95
CA GLY A 119 -3.71 -15.51 -2.55
C GLY A 119 -3.57 -15.62 -4.08
N GLU A 120 -3.05 -14.59 -4.77
CA GLU A 120 -3.00 -14.55 -6.26
C GLU A 120 -1.56 -14.63 -6.80
N GLY A 121 -0.57 -14.87 -5.92
CA GLY A 121 0.85 -14.75 -6.24
C GLY A 121 1.28 -13.29 -6.29
N CYS A 122 2.59 -13.02 -6.45
CA CYS A 122 3.14 -11.66 -6.48
C CYS A 122 4.13 -11.51 -7.62
N SER A 123 4.14 -10.34 -8.28
CA SER A 123 5.16 -10.06 -9.29
C SER A 123 6.55 -10.02 -8.67
N SER A 124 7.50 -10.76 -9.25
CA SER A 124 8.92 -10.66 -8.86
C SER A 124 9.47 -9.24 -9.00
N GLN A 125 8.95 -8.46 -9.95
CA GLN A 125 9.33 -7.07 -10.15
C GLN A 125 8.79 -6.14 -9.05
N ALA A 126 7.59 -6.43 -8.52
CA ALA A 126 7.05 -5.71 -7.36
C ALA A 126 7.89 -6.02 -6.12
N VAL A 127 8.18 -7.31 -5.90
CA VAL A 127 9.03 -7.79 -4.81
C VAL A 127 10.40 -7.11 -4.82
N LEU A 128 11.10 -7.15 -5.96
CA LEU A 128 12.43 -6.54 -6.11
C LEU A 128 12.43 -5.00 -6.05
N SER A 129 11.25 -4.37 -6.10
CA SER A 129 11.09 -2.91 -6.01
C SER A 129 10.52 -2.46 -4.68
N SER A 130 10.38 -3.37 -3.71
CA SER A 130 9.86 -3.11 -2.36
C SER A 130 10.96 -3.20 -1.31
N ASP A 131 10.76 -2.52 -0.18
CA ASP A 131 11.61 -2.62 1.01
C ASP A 131 11.24 -3.84 1.87
N ILE A 132 9.96 -4.21 1.86
CA ILE A 132 9.39 -5.26 2.72
C ILE A 132 8.48 -6.15 1.88
N ILE A 133 8.52 -7.45 2.18
CA ILE A 133 7.61 -8.42 1.61
C ILE A 133 6.77 -9.00 2.74
N VAL A 134 5.44 -8.99 2.57
CA VAL A 134 4.50 -9.59 3.52
C VAL A 134 3.69 -10.70 2.87
N LYS A 135 3.37 -11.74 3.65
CA LYS A 135 2.52 -12.82 3.18
C LYS A 135 1.08 -12.35 2.91
N SER A 136 0.56 -11.47 3.76
CA SER A 136 -0.80 -10.92 3.64
C SER A 136 -0.84 -9.42 3.94
N ILE A 137 -1.85 -8.73 3.42
CA ILE A 137 -2.15 -7.33 3.69
C ILE A 137 -2.42 -7.10 5.17
N LEU A 138 -3.02 -8.07 5.86
CA LEU A 138 -3.26 -7.97 7.31
C LEU A 138 -1.93 -7.84 8.06
N ASN A 139 -0.90 -8.57 7.65
CA ASN A 139 0.44 -8.41 8.23
C ASN A 139 1.00 -7.01 7.95
N GLY A 140 0.85 -6.52 6.72
CA GLY A 140 1.30 -5.19 6.32
C GLY A 140 0.62 -4.05 7.09
N LEU A 141 -0.70 -4.11 7.24
CA LEU A 141 -1.48 -3.14 8.02
C LEU A 141 -1.12 -3.23 9.51
N ASP A 142 -0.94 -4.43 10.05
CA ASP A 142 -0.53 -4.63 11.44
C ASP A 142 0.88 -4.07 11.72
N MET A 143 1.78 -4.01 10.72
CA MET A 143 3.09 -3.34 10.87
C MET A 143 2.97 -1.82 11.01
N LEU A 144 1.92 -1.22 10.45
CA LEU A 144 1.64 0.21 10.62
C LEU A 144 0.90 0.50 11.93
N LEU A 145 0.05 -0.43 12.38
CA LEU A 145 -0.63 -0.33 13.68
C LEU A 145 0.32 -0.59 14.87
N ASP A 146 1.37 -1.40 14.67
CA ASP A 146 2.46 -1.64 15.61
C ASP A 146 3.81 -1.26 14.96
N PRO A 147 4.17 0.04 14.97
CA PRO A 147 5.38 0.58 14.34
C PRO A 147 6.70 -0.10 14.73
N ASN A 148 6.75 -0.82 15.85
CA ASN A 148 7.93 -1.60 16.25
C ASN A 148 8.25 -2.72 15.25
N ARG A 149 7.22 -3.30 14.61
CA ARG A 149 7.40 -4.32 13.57
C ARG A 149 8.07 -3.72 12.34
N LEU A 150 7.58 -2.55 11.89
CA LEU A 150 8.20 -1.83 10.79
C LEU A 150 9.67 -1.52 11.07
N LYS A 151 9.96 -0.97 12.27
CA LYS A 151 11.33 -0.69 12.71
C LYS A 151 12.22 -1.94 12.75
N ALA A 152 11.70 -3.05 13.27
CA ALA A 152 12.47 -4.28 13.40
C ALA A 152 12.83 -4.88 12.03
N THR A 153 11.96 -4.72 11.04
CA THR A 153 12.16 -5.23 9.68
C THR A 153 13.13 -4.38 8.86
N THR A 154 13.17 -3.06 9.05
CA THR A 154 13.95 -2.15 8.19
C THR A 154 15.30 -1.71 8.75
N ARG A 155 15.58 -1.98 10.03
CA ARG A 155 16.88 -1.62 10.65
C ARG A 155 18.05 -2.43 10.09
N PHE A 156 19.23 -1.81 10.05
CA PHE A 156 20.52 -2.47 9.79
C PHE A 156 21.67 -1.77 10.50
#